data_AF-A0A4Q2ZAS4-F1
#
_entry.id   AF-A0A4Q2ZAS4-F1
#
_cell.length_a   1.000
_cell.length_b   1.000
_cell.length_c   1.000
_cell.angle_alpha   90.00
_cell.angle_beta   90.00
_cell.angle_gamma   90.00
#
_symmetry.space_group_name_H-M   'P 1'
#
loop_
_entity.id
_entity.type
_entity.pdbx_description
1 polymer ?
#
loop_
_entity_poly.entity_id
_entity_poly.type
_entity_poly.pdbx_seq_one_letter_code
_entity_poly.pdbx_strand_id
1 'polypeptide(L)'
;MKLFAIYIGGEHPGAHIEVHDVRFVVAAHIRDTYDQLRAEWWGTPGTLHVDCWAEIDHADGFDVTLRPEPSKAREKLYFVNLGGYDGEDFAEKHKNLFVVAATVADAKARAIQSI
;
A
#
# COMPACT_ATOMS: atom_id res chain seq x y z
N MET A 1 -18.57 1.90 -1.26
CA MET A 1 -17.22 1.54 -1.73
C MET A 1 -16.23 1.97 -0.69
N LYS A 2 -15.17 1.18 -0.50
CA LYS A 2 -14.12 1.34 0.50
C LYS A 2 -12.78 1.24 -0.22
N LEU A 3 -11.79 2.00 0.22
CA LEU A 3 -10.41 1.87 -0.25
C LEU A 3 -9.69 0.88 0.65
N PHE A 4 -9.14 -0.19 0.08
CA PHE A 4 -8.34 -1.16 0.80
C PHE A 4 -6.86 -1.02 0.45
N ALA A 5 -6.01 -0.98 1.47
CA ALA A 5 -4.59 -1.28 1.36
C ALA A 5 -4.39 -2.76 1.69
N ILE A 6 -3.80 -3.52 0.78
CA ILE A 6 -3.72 -4.99 0.89
C ILE A 6 -2.27 -5.39 0.70
N TYR A 7 -1.69 -6.04 1.71
CA TYR A 7 -0.38 -6.65 1.62
C TYR A 7 -0.55 -8.07 1.09
N ILE A 8 0.08 -8.34 -0.05
CA ILE A 8 -0.01 -9.63 -0.74
C ILE A 8 1.36 -10.27 -0.84
N GLY A 9 1.38 -11.59 -0.82
CA GLY A 9 2.56 -12.42 -0.92
C GLY A 9 2.38 -13.54 -1.95
N GLY A 10 3.49 -14.10 -2.41
CA GLY A 10 3.51 -15.26 -3.29
C GLY A 10 4.87 -15.51 -3.92
N GLU A 11 4.94 -16.46 -4.85
CA GLU A 11 6.18 -16.82 -5.53
C GLU A 11 6.39 -15.98 -6.79
N HIS A 12 7.64 -15.78 -7.18
CA HIS A 12 7.99 -15.26 -8.50
C HIS A 12 9.13 -16.11 -9.09
N PRO A 13 9.11 -16.50 -10.39
CA PRO A 13 10.08 -17.44 -10.95
C PRO A 13 11.55 -17.00 -10.85
N GLY A 14 11.80 -15.69 -10.75
CA GLY A 14 13.14 -15.12 -10.57
C GLY A 14 13.57 -14.92 -9.12
N ALA A 15 12.71 -15.23 -8.14
CA ALA A 15 13.00 -15.07 -6.72
C ALA A 15 13.24 -16.45 -6.08
N HIS A 16 14.25 -16.54 -5.21
CA HIS A 16 14.50 -17.76 -4.42
C HIS A 16 13.64 -17.85 -3.16
N ILE A 17 13.02 -16.74 -2.78
CA ILE A 17 12.14 -16.62 -1.63
C ILE A 17 10.82 -15.98 -2.08
N GLU A 18 9.83 -16.05 -1.19
CA GLU A 18 8.56 -15.38 -1.37
C GLU A 18 8.74 -13.86 -1.52
N VAL A 19 7.94 -13.25 -2.39
CA VAL A 19 7.94 -11.81 -2.65
C VAL A 19 6.61 -11.21 -2.24
N HIS A 20 6.67 -9.96 -1.80
CA HIS A 20 5.51 -9.25 -1.29
C HIS A 20 5.30 -7.93 -2.04
N ASP A 21 4.05 -7.50 -2.14
CA ASP A 21 3.65 -6.24 -2.76
C ASP A 21 2.45 -5.62 -2.02
N VAL A 22 2.17 -4.35 -2.27
CA VAL A 22 1.03 -3.62 -1.70
C VAL A 22 0.08 -3.23 -2.82
N ARG A 23 -1.19 -3.65 -2.72
CA ARG A 23 -2.25 -3.26 -3.66
C ARG A 23 -3.23 -2.29 -3.01
N PHE A 24 -3.69 -1.34 -3.82
CA PHE A 24 -4.76 -0.42 -3.47
C PHE A 24 -5.99 -0.72 -4.32
N VAL A 25 -7.05 -1.23 -3.69
CA VAL A 25 -8.25 -1.68 -4.40
C VAL A 25 -9.49 -1.04 -3.81
N VAL A 26 -10.41 -0.62 -4.68
CA VAL A 26 -11.70 -0.05 -4.29
C VAL A 26 -12.80 -1.10 -4.45
N ALA A 27 -13.45 -1.47 -3.34
CA ALA A 27 -14.46 -2.54 -3.31
C ALA A 27 -15.55 -2.29 -2.26
N ALA A 28 -16.65 -3.06 -2.26
CA ALA A 28 -17.64 -2.99 -1.19
C ALA A 28 -17.20 -3.79 0.05
N HIS A 29 -16.63 -4.98 -0.18
CA HIS A 29 -16.04 -5.85 0.83
C HIS A 29 -14.64 -6.31 0.39
N ILE A 30 -13.79 -6.69 1.35
CA ILE A 30 -12.44 -7.20 1.04
C ILE A 30 -12.47 -8.42 0.11
N ARG A 31 -13.52 -9.26 0.16
CA ARG A 31 -13.66 -10.43 -0.72
C ARG A 31 -13.90 -10.06 -2.18
N ASP A 32 -14.46 -8.88 -2.44
CA ASP A 32 -14.73 -8.43 -3.81
C ASP A 32 -13.45 -7.97 -4.53
N THR A 33 -12.32 -7.86 -3.80
CA THR A 33 -11.02 -7.50 -4.41
C THR A 33 -10.31 -8.71 -5.04
N TYR A 34 -10.74 -9.93 -4.72
CA TYR A 34 -9.96 -11.14 -5.00
C TYR A 34 -9.70 -11.40 -6.49
N ASP A 35 -10.68 -11.15 -7.36
CA ASP A 35 -10.50 -11.33 -8.80
C ASP A 35 -9.49 -10.31 -9.37
N GLN A 36 -9.57 -9.06 -8.91
CA GLN A 36 -8.61 -8.03 -9.30
C GLN A 36 -7.19 -8.36 -8.79
N LEU A 37 -7.05 -8.78 -7.53
CA LEU A 37 -5.75 -9.17 -6.99
C LEU A 37 -5.12 -10.33 -7.77
N ARG A 38 -5.89 -11.35 -8.14
CA ARG A 38 -5.41 -12.46 -8.98
C ARG A 38 -5.02 -12.00 -10.38
N ALA A 39 -5.79 -11.11 -10.99
CA ALA A 39 -5.52 -10.60 -12.33
C ALA A 39 -4.27 -9.70 -12.38
N GLU A 40 -3.99 -8.98 -11.30
CA GLU A 40 -2.86 -8.06 -11.18
C GLU A 40 -1.58 -8.70 -10.61
N TRP A 41 -1.68 -9.91 -10.06
CA TRP A 41 -0.54 -10.62 -9.51
C TRP A 41 0.47 -10.95 -10.60
N TRP A 42 1.66 -10.38 -10.46
CA TRP A 42 2.76 -10.51 -11.42
C TRP A 42 3.68 -11.70 -11.11
N GLY A 43 3.46 -12.39 -9.99
CA GLY A 43 4.17 -13.62 -9.63
C GLY A 43 3.57 -14.87 -10.27
N THR A 44 3.93 -16.04 -9.72
CA THR A 44 3.47 -17.34 -10.19
C THR A 44 1.97 -17.51 -9.93
N PRO A 45 1.15 -17.79 -10.97
CA PRO A 45 -0.28 -18.02 -10.80
C PRO A 45 -0.57 -19.14 -9.78
N GLY A 46 -1.54 -18.92 -8.90
CA GLY A 46 -1.94 -19.88 -7.87
C GLY A 46 -1.16 -19.80 -6.55
N THR A 47 -0.11 -18.98 -6.46
CA THR A 47 0.69 -18.81 -5.23
C THR A 47 0.29 -17.58 -4.40
N LEU A 48 -0.48 -16.67 -5.00
CA LEU A 48 -0.95 -15.44 -4.37
C LEU A 48 -1.72 -15.73 -3.08
N HIS A 49 -1.36 -15.03 -2.01
CA HIS A 49 -2.11 -14.95 -0.77
C HIS A 49 -2.15 -13.51 -0.23
N VAL A 50 -3.05 -13.27 0.72
CA VAL A 50 -3.20 -11.98 1.42
C VAL A 50 -2.70 -12.16 2.84
N ASP A 51 -1.67 -11.43 3.23
CA ASP A 51 -1.13 -11.49 4.58
C ASP A 51 -1.90 -10.60 5.54
N CYS A 52 -2.21 -9.38 5.09
CA CYS A 52 -2.98 -8.43 5.85
C CYS A 52 -3.65 -7.38 4.95
N TRP A 53 -4.62 -6.67 5.51
CA TRP A 53 -5.27 -5.57 4.84
C TRP A 53 -5.83 -4.57 5.85
N ALA A 54 -6.05 -3.34 5.40
CA ALA A 54 -6.75 -2.30 6.13
C ALA A 54 -7.71 -1.55 5.19
N GLU A 55 -8.86 -1.17 5.72
CA GLU A 55 -9.69 -0.13 5.11
C GLU A 55 -9.04 1.22 5.42
N ILE A 56 -8.88 2.06 4.39
CA ILE A 56 -8.32 3.41 4.50
C ILE A 56 -9.47 4.41 4.42
N ASP A 57 -10.08 4.68 5.57
CA ASP A 57 -11.15 5.66 5.76
C ASP A 57 -10.66 6.94 6.45
N HIS A 58 -9.50 6.89 7.10
CA HIS A 58 -8.83 8.03 7.71
C HIS A 58 -7.31 7.90 7.60
N ALA A 59 -6.63 9.02 7.33
CA ALA A 59 -5.17 9.09 7.35
C ALA A 59 -4.73 10.48 7.80
N ASP A 60 -3.82 10.52 8.78
CA ASP A 60 -3.08 11.73 9.11
C ASP A 60 -3.97 12.96 9.46
N GLY A 61 -5.07 12.70 10.17
CA GLY A 61 -6.03 13.72 10.58
C GLY A 61 -7.10 14.04 9.52
N PHE A 62 -7.09 13.39 8.36
CA PHE A 62 -8.07 13.60 7.29
C PHE A 62 -8.94 12.38 7.05
N ASP A 63 -10.22 12.63 6.78
CA ASP A 63 -11.14 11.61 6.28
C ASP A 63 -10.87 11.32 4.80
N VAL A 64 -10.83 10.03 4.46
CA VAL A 64 -10.65 9.53 3.10
C VAL A 64 -12.00 9.08 2.57
N THR A 65 -12.49 9.77 1.53
CA THR A 65 -13.77 9.46 0.91
C THR A 65 -13.62 9.23 -0.58
N LEU A 66 -14.43 8.33 -1.13
CA LEU A 66 -14.43 7.98 -2.54
C LEU A 66 -15.58 8.69 -3.26
N ARG A 67 -15.29 9.32 -4.39
CA ARG A 67 -16.26 9.99 -5.26
C ARG A 67 -15.98 9.67 -6.73
N PRO A 68 -17.00 9.64 -7.60
CA PRO A 68 -16.79 9.48 -9.03
C PRO A 68 -16.04 10.65 -9.67
N GLU A 69 -16.19 11.86 -9.13
CA GLU A 69 -15.54 13.05 -9.65
C GLU A 69 -14.11 13.20 -9.10
N PRO A 70 -13.18 13.73 -9.91
CA PRO A 70 -11.85 14.06 -9.44
C PRO A 70 -11.87 15.01 -8.24
N SER A 71 -11.08 14.70 -7.21
CA SER A 71 -10.89 15.61 -6.08
C SER A 71 -10.23 16.91 -6.54
N LYS A 72 -10.74 18.04 -6.03
CA LYS A 72 -10.12 19.37 -6.17
C LYS A 72 -9.31 19.77 -4.93
N ALA A 73 -9.18 18.87 -3.95
CA ALA A 73 -8.36 19.11 -2.77
C ALA A 73 -6.90 19.37 -3.20
N ARG A 74 -6.25 20.31 -2.51
CA ARG A 74 -4.82 20.54 -2.70
C ARG A 74 -4.05 19.34 -2.17
N GLU A 75 -4.49 18.80 -1.04
CA GLU A 75 -3.94 17.66 -0.35
C GLU A 75 -4.30 16.35 -1.07
N LYS A 76 -3.37 15.40 -1.04
CA LYS A 76 -3.49 14.06 -1.59
C LYS A 76 -3.03 13.04 -0.57
N LEU A 77 -3.65 11.88 -0.61
CA LEU A 77 -3.19 10.70 0.12
C LEU A 77 -1.99 10.09 -0.60
N TYR A 78 -0.89 9.90 0.13
CA TYR A 78 0.32 9.23 -0.33
C TYR A 78 0.56 7.97 0.48
N PHE A 79 0.83 6.88 -0.22
CA PHE A 79 1.49 5.72 0.36
C PHE A 79 3.01 5.91 0.25
N VAL A 80 3.73 5.75 1.35
CA VAL A 80 5.19 5.82 1.40
C VAL A 80 5.71 4.49 1.93
N ASN A 81 6.39 3.76 1.06
CA ASN A 81 7.21 2.62 1.43
C ASN A 81 8.63 3.13 1.70
N LEU A 82 8.99 3.20 2.98
CA LEU A 82 10.25 3.80 3.43
C LEU A 82 11.24 2.69 3.83
N GLY A 83 12.12 2.35 2.90
CA GLY A 83 13.22 1.40 3.08
C GLY A 83 14.41 2.01 3.82
N GLY A 84 15.14 1.18 4.58
CA GLY A 84 16.33 1.59 5.29
C GLY A 84 17.06 0.44 5.99
N TYR A 85 18.28 0.71 6.45
CA TYR A 85 19.16 -0.24 7.13
C TYR A 85 19.64 0.37 8.45
N ASP A 86 19.69 -0.44 9.52
CA ASP A 86 20.15 0.00 10.84
C ASP A 86 21.54 -0.53 11.21
N GLY A 87 22.19 -1.28 10.32
CA GLY A 87 23.54 -1.83 10.50
C GLY A 87 23.62 -3.06 11.41
N GLU A 88 22.52 -3.45 12.06
CA GLU A 88 22.44 -4.66 12.89
C GLU A 88 21.70 -5.80 12.18
N ASP A 89 20.68 -5.46 11.39
CA ASP A 89 19.90 -6.44 10.63
C ASP A 89 20.50 -6.70 9.23
N PHE A 90 20.40 -7.94 8.78
CA PHE A 90 20.78 -8.33 7.42
C PHE A 90 19.73 -7.87 6.40
N ALA A 91 18.45 -7.89 6.78
CA ALA A 91 17.35 -7.54 5.89
C ALA A 91 17.07 -6.03 5.89
N GLU A 92 16.71 -5.50 4.73
CA GLU A 92 16.21 -4.13 4.62
C GLU A 92 14.89 -3.98 5.39
N LYS A 93 14.82 -2.97 6.25
CA LYS A 93 13.61 -2.64 7.00
C LYS A 93 12.75 -1.71 6.18
N HIS A 94 11.44 -1.96 6.22
CA HIS A 94 10.46 -1.12 5.53
C HIS A 94 9.41 -0.63 6.51
N LYS A 95 9.21 0.69 6.55
CA LYS A 95 8.09 1.32 7.23
C LYS A 95 7.08 1.79 6.19
N ASN A 96 5.90 1.17 6.19
CA ASN A 96 4.79 1.53 5.33
C ASN A 96 3.93 2.60 6.02
N LEU A 97 3.72 3.73 5.35
CA LEU A 97 3.07 4.90 5.92
C LEU A 97 2.02 5.47 4.95
N PHE A 98 0.95 6.02 5.52
CA PHE A 98 -0.02 6.86 4.81
C PHE A 98 0.13 8.30 5.27
N VAL A 99 0.39 9.21 4.34
CA VAL A 99 0.65 10.63 4.63
C VAL A 99 -0.24 11.49 3.74
N VAL A 100 -0.81 12.55 4.28
CA VAL A 100 -1.59 13.52 3.50
C VAL A 100 -0.75 14.77 3.26
N ALA A 101 -0.48 15.10 1.99
CA ALA A 101 0.36 16.26 1.67
C ALA A 101 -0.06 16.92 0.35
N ALA A 102 0.41 18.14 0.10
CA ALA A 102 0.15 18.84 -1.16
C ALA A 102 1.07 18.37 -2.30
N THR A 103 2.28 17.91 -1.97
CA THR A 103 3.29 17.51 -2.94
C THR A 103 4.00 16.23 -2.51
N VAL A 104 4.65 15.57 -3.47
CA VAL A 104 5.50 14.38 -3.20
C VAL A 104 6.68 14.74 -2.29
N ALA A 105 7.26 15.93 -2.46
CA ALA A 105 8.38 16.38 -1.63
C ALA A 105 7.95 16.54 -0.17
N ASP A 106 6.79 17.16 0.07
CA ASP A 106 6.23 17.30 1.42
C ASP A 106 5.87 15.93 2.02
N ALA A 107 5.28 15.03 1.23
CA ALA A 107 4.96 13.67 1.69
C ALA A 107 6.21 12.90 2.15
N LYS A 108 7.31 12.98 1.37
CA LYS A 108 8.59 12.36 1.74
C LYS A 108 9.19 12.98 3.00
N ALA A 109 9.23 14.31 3.09
CA ALA A 109 9.76 14.99 4.26
C ALA A 109 9.00 14.62 5.53
N ARG A 110 7.67 14.57 5.47
CA ARG A 110 6.82 14.16 6.60
C ARG A 110 6.97 12.69 6.96
N ALA A 111 7.09 11.80 5.98
CA ALA A 111 7.33 10.38 6.24
C ALA A 111 8.65 10.15 6.99
N ILE A 112 9.74 10.84 6.59
CA ILE A 112 11.05 10.75 7.24
C ILE A 112 11.00 11.28 8.68
N GLN A 113 10.28 12.37 8.95
CA GLN A 113 10.13 12.94 10.30
C GLN A 113 9.37 12.02 11.27
N SER A 114 8.71 10.97 10.78
CA SER A 114 7.96 10.01 11.60
C SER A 114 8.81 8.83 12.10
N ILE A 115 10.09 8.79 11.75
CA ILE A 115 11.09 7.82 12.22
C ILE A 115 11.97 8.51 13.26
#